data_AF-A0A151RRM7-F1
#
_entry.id   AF-A0A151RRM7-F1
#
_cell.length_a   1.000
_cell.length_b   1.000
_cell.length_c   1.000
_cell.angle_alpha   90.00
_cell.angle_beta   90.00
_cell.angle_gamma   90.00
#
_symmetry.space_group_name_H-M   'P 1'
#
loop_
_entity.id
_entity.type
_entity.pdbx_description
1 polymer ?
#
loop_
_entity_poly.entity_id
_entity_poly.type
_entity_poly.pdbx_seq_one_letter_code
_entity_poly.pdbx_strand_id
1 'polypeptide(L)'
;MVGNGAHIHSLGLSNQVSVLIQKTQFIVLVYLLPIQGVDIVLGIEWLQALRPITSNFSILCMSFVYNDSFITLYVDQPLVNRSTRQQLWHFFHMDAI
;
A
#
# COMPACT_ATOMS: atom_id res chain seq x y z
N MET A 1 -11.91 -6.64 10.18
CA MET A 1 -12.89 -6.68 9.07
C MET A 1 -12.23 -6.05 7.86
N VAL A 2 -12.27 -6.70 6.71
CA VAL A 2 -11.82 -6.14 5.42
C VAL A 2 -12.98 -5.45 4.70
N GLY A 3 -12.71 -4.68 3.64
CA GLY A 3 -13.70 -3.82 2.97
C GLY A 3 -14.95 -4.51 2.41
N ASN A 4 -14.97 -5.84 2.34
CA ASN A 4 -16.13 -6.65 1.93
C ASN A 4 -16.88 -7.30 3.12
N GLY A 5 -16.60 -6.88 4.36
CA GLY A 5 -17.23 -7.42 5.57
C GLY A 5 -16.63 -8.75 6.07
N ALA A 6 -15.71 -9.37 5.33
CA ALA A 6 -15.05 -10.59 5.79
C ALA A 6 -14.04 -10.29 6.92
N HIS A 7 -13.68 -11.34 7.66
CA HIS A 7 -12.66 -11.28 8.70
C HIS A 7 -11.44 -12.08 8.25
N ILE A 8 -10.27 -11.45 8.29
CA ILE A 8 -8.98 -12.12 8.10
C ILE A 8 -8.35 -12.27 9.48
N HIS A 9 -7.98 -13.50 9.82
CA HIS A 9 -7.25 -13.76 11.05
C HIS A 9 -5.80 -13.30 10.89
N SER A 10 -5.35 -12.36 11.72
CA SER A 10 -3.95 -11.95 11.74
C SER A 10 -3.10 -13.06 12.36
N LEU A 11 -1.96 -13.36 11.76
CA LEU A 11 -0.99 -14.34 12.27
C LEU A 11 -0.14 -13.77 13.42
N GLY A 12 -0.15 -12.45 13.60
CA GLY A 12 0.54 -11.76 14.67
C GLY A 12 0.55 -10.25 14.48
N LEU A 13 1.09 -9.55 15.48
CA LEU A 13 1.33 -8.12 15.47
C LEU A 13 2.85 -7.89 15.55
N SER A 14 3.38 -7.04 14.68
CA SER A 14 4.76 -6.55 14.79
C SER A 14 4.74 -5.07 15.13
N ASN A 15 5.37 -4.72 16.25
CA ASN A 15 5.51 -3.35 16.67
C ASN A 15 6.78 -2.74 16.05
N GLN A 16 6.68 -1.48 15.64
CA GLN A 16 7.81 -0.66 15.19
C GLN A 16 8.47 -1.12 13.88
N VAL A 17 7.67 -1.53 12.89
CA VAL A 17 8.20 -1.83 11.55
C VAL A 17 8.58 -0.53 10.86
N SER A 18 9.84 -0.42 10.45
CA SER A 18 10.32 0.72 9.65
C SER A 18 9.98 0.49 8.18
N VAL A 19 9.11 1.33 7.64
CA VAL A 19 8.68 1.30 6.24
C VAL A 19 9.18 2.55 5.55
N LEU A 20 9.95 2.37 4.47
CA LEU A 20 10.34 3.45 3.59
C LEU A 20 9.28 3.59 2.49
N ILE A 21 8.54 4.69 2.49
CA ILE A 21 7.61 5.03 1.42
C ILE A 21 8.19 6.21 0.67
N GLN A 22 8.56 5.98 -0.59
CA GLN A 22 9.32 6.92 -1.41
C GLN A 22 10.61 7.38 -0.71
N LYS A 23 10.63 8.60 -0.16
CA LYS A 23 11.79 9.20 0.50
C LYS A 23 11.58 9.41 1.99
N THR A 24 10.48 8.90 2.54
CA THR A 24 10.09 9.13 3.92
C THR A 24 10.01 7.82 4.67
N GLN A 25 10.67 7.77 5.83
CA GLN A 25 10.64 6.61 6.72
C GLN A 25 9.52 6.77 7.76
N PHE A 26 8.70 5.74 7.89
CA PHE A 26 7.60 5.65 8.85
C PHE A 26 7.85 4.48 9.79
N ILE A 27 7.58 4.70 11.08
CA ILE A 27 7.50 3.62 12.05
C ILE A 27 6.03 3.29 12.22
N VAL A 28 5.64 2.08 11.82
CA VAL A 28 4.24 1.68 11.78
C VAL A 28 4.00 0.38 12.55
N LEU A 29 2.78 0.23 13.04
CA LEU A 29 2.28 -1.03 13.57
C LEU A 29 1.73 -1.86 12.41
N VAL A 30 2.20 -3.09 12.24
CA VAL A 30 1.78 -3.97 11.14
C VAL A 30 1.18 -5.24 11.70
N TYR A 31 0.01 -5.60 11.16
CA TYR A 31 -0.59 -6.91 11.36
C TYR A 31 -0.08 -7.86 10.27
N LEU A 32 0.41 -9.03 10.65
CA LEU A 32 0.79 -10.07 9.69
C LEU A 32 -0.49 -10.72 9.16
N LEU A 33 -0.85 -10.41 7.91
CA LEU A 33 -2.03 -10.95 7.27
C LEU A 33 -1.62 -12.04 6.26
N PRO A 34 -2.30 -13.21 6.23
CA PRO A 34 -2.05 -14.26 5.26
C PRO A 34 -2.68 -13.89 3.90
N ILE A 35 -2.21 -12.80 3.29
CA ILE A 35 -2.66 -12.32 1.98
C ILE A 35 -1.56 -12.53 0.95
N GLN A 36 -1.91 -13.02 -0.24
CA GLN A 36 -0.98 -13.16 -1.36
C GLN A 36 -0.98 -11.89 -2.22
N GLY A 37 0.20 -11.45 -2.65
CA GLY A 37 0.36 -10.37 -3.64
C GLY A 37 0.39 -8.93 -3.08
N VAL A 38 0.44 -8.74 -1.76
CA VAL A 38 0.64 -7.42 -1.14
C VAL A 38 1.64 -7.55 0.01
N ASP A 39 2.68 -6.72 0.01
CA ASP A 39 3.70 -6.74 1.05
C ASP A 39 3.20 -6.10 2.36
N ILE A 40 2.57 -4.91 2.27
CA ILE A 40 2.08 -4.14 3.43
C ILE A 40 0.77 -3.43 3.08
N VAL A 41 -0.23 -3.54 3.96
CA VAL A 41 -1.47 -2.75 3.90
C VAL A 41 -1.46 -1.73 5.03
N LEU A 42 -1.43 -0.44 4.68
CA LEU A 42 -1.52 0.65 5.65
C LEU A 42 -2.99 0.99 5.90
N GLY A 43 -3.47 0.62 7.09
CA GLY A 43 -4.86 0.79 7.48
C GLY A 43 -5.20 2.19 8.01
N ILE A 44 -6.44 2.34 8.46
CA ILE A 44 -6.97 3.58 9.03
C ILE A 44 -6.19 4.07 10.27
N GLU A 45 -5.71 3.15 11.11
CA GLU A 45 -4.88 3.47 12.28
C GLU A 45 -3.62 4.24 11.90
N TRP A 46 -2.97 3.85 10.79
CA TRP A 46 -1.82 4.58 10.28
C TRP A 46 -2.21 5.96 9.75
N LEU A 47 -3.31 6.05 9.00
CA LEU A 47 -3.81 7.34 8.49
C LEU A 47 -4.18 8.31 9.62
N GLN A 48 -4.74 7.81 10.72
CA GLN A 48 -5.06 8.64 11.90
C GLN A 48 -3.81 9.24 12.54
N ALA A 49 -2.68 8.54 12.52
CA ALA A 49 -1.41 9.04 13.07
C ALA A 49 -0.82 10.22 12.28
N LEU A 50 -1.20 10.38 11.00
CA LEU A 50 -0.69 11.44 10.12
C LEU A 50 -1.40 12.79 10.30
N ARG A 51 -2.39 12.89 11.21
CA ARG A 51 -3.19 14.10 11.46
C ARG A 51 -3.98 14.50 10.17
N PRO A 52 -4.44 15.74 9.95
CA PRO A 52 -5.17 16.08 8.73
C PRO A 52 -4.40 15.70 7.47
N ILE A 53 -5.03 14.85 6.66
CA ILE A 53 -4.54 14.44 5.35
C ILE A 53 -5.40 15.10 4.27
N THR A 54 -4.78 15.48 3.16
CA THR A 54 -5.46 15.94 1.95
C THR A 54 -5.13 14.99 0.82
N SER A 55 -6.13 14.32 0.26
CA SER A 55 -5.96 13.41 -0.87
C SER A 55 -6.50 14.03 -2.14
N ASN A 56 -5.67 14.08 -3.19
CA ASN A 56 -6.09 14.44 -4.54
C ASN A 56 -6.16 13.18 -5.39
N PHE A 57 -7.38 12.68 -5.60
CA PHE A 57 -7.63 11.45 -6.36
C PHE A 57 -7.50 11.64 -7.88
N SER A 58 -7.49 12.87 -8.39
CA SER A 58 -7.27 13.12 -9.83
C SER A 58 -5.83 12.90 -10.25
N ILE A 59 -4.87 13.23 -9.37
CA ILE A 59 -3.43 13.02 -9.59
C ILE A 59 -2.83 11.91 -8.72
N LEU A 60 -3.69 11.19 -7.99
CA LEU A 60 -3.33 10.07 -7.10
C LEU A 60 -2.21 10.43 -6.11
N CYS A 61 -2.41 11.51 -5.35
CA CYS A 61 -1.48 11.92 -4.31
C CYS A 61 -2.17 12.13 -2.96
N MET A 62 -1.38 12.04 -1.89
CA MET A 62 -1.79 12.30 -0.51
C MET A 62 -0.76 13.20 0.16
N SER A 63 -1.23 14.29 0.76
CA SER A 63 -0.39 15.26 1.46
C SER A 63 -0.76 15.37 2.94
N PHE A 64 0.24 15.48 3.81
CA PHE A 64 0.07 15.58 5.25
C PHE A 64 1.31 16.19 5.91
N VAL A 65 1.19 16.60 7.17
CA VAL A 65 2.32 17.06 7.97
C VAL A 65 2.81 15.91 8.84
N TYR A 66 4.10 15.59 8.75
CA TYR A 66 4.76 14.55 9.53
C TYR A 66 6.12 15.05 9.99
N ASN A 67 6.41 14.95 11.29
CA ASN A 67 7.63 15.48 11.92
C ASN A 67 7.94 16.93 11.49
N ASP A 68 6.94 17.81 11.61
CA ASP A 68 7.01 19.23 11.23
C ASP A 68 7.35 19.52 9.76
N SER A 69 7.31 18.49 8.90
CA SER A 69 7.57 18.57 7.47
C SER A 69 6.29 18.30 6.68
N PHE A 70 6.04 19.11 5.65
CA PHE A 70 4.97 18.84 4.70
C PHE A 70 5.41 17.78 3.69
N ILE A 71 4.71 16.65 3.66
CA ILE A 71 5.03 15.51 2.82
C ILE A 71 3.89 15.28 1.85
N THR A 72 4.24 15.02 0.58
CA THR A 72 3.29 14.55 -0.45
C THR A 72 3.77 13.21 -0.97
N LEU A 73 2.97 12.18 -0.74
CA LEU A 73 3.12 10.86 -1.34
C LEU A 73 2.34 10.82 -2.65
N TYR A 74 2.88 10.11 -3.62
CA TYR A 74 2.24 9.84 -4.91
C TYR A 74 2.07 8.33 -5.07
N VAL A 75 0.99 7.90 -5.72
CA VAL A 75 0.95 6.53 -6.22
C VAL A 75 2.04 6.44 -7.28
N ASP A 76 3.02 5.56 -7.05
CA ASP A 76 4.02 5.27 -8.07
C ASP A 76 3.27 4.83 -9.33
N GLN A 77 3.46 5.57 -10.43
CA GLN A 77 3.05 5.06 -11.72
C GLN A 77 3.80 3.74 -11.89
N PRO A 78 3.13 2.63 -12.21
CA PRO A 78 3.83 1.39 -12.44
C PRO A 78 4.92 1.71 -13.46
N LEU A 79 6.18 1.45 -13.10
CA LEU A 79 7.22 1.26 -14.09
C LEU A 79 6.69 0.15 -14.97
N VAL A 80 6.06 0.52 -16.09
CA VAL A 80 5.64 -0.41 -17.13
C VAL A 80 6.94 -0.90 -17.75
N ASN A 81 7.58 -1.84 -17.06
CA ASN A 81 8.65 -2.61 -17.64
C ASN A 81 8.03 -3.38 -18.80
N ARG A 82 8.55 -3.18 -20.00
CA ARG A 82 7.96 -3.69 -21.25
C ARG A 82 7.76 -5.22 -21.23
N SER A 83 8.45 -5.92 -20.34
CA SER A 83 8.35 -7.36 -20.09
C SER A 83 7.02 -7.81 -19.47
N THR A 84 6.33 -6.99 -18.67
CA THR A 84 5.08 -7.43 -18.00
C THR A 84 3.93 -7.58 -19.00
N ARG A 85 3.94 -6.81 -20.10
CA ARG A 85 2.96 -7.00 -21.19
C ARG A 85 3.07 -8.39 -21.80
N GLN A 86 4.29 -8.87 -22.09
CA GLN A 86 4.50 -10.19 -22.69
C GLN A 86 4.16 -11.33 -21.74
N GLN A 87 4.35 -11.16 -20.43
CA GLN A 87 3.99 -12.15 -19.42
C GLN A 87 2.46 -12.24 -19.22
N LEU A 88 1.75 -11.11 -19.25
CA LEU A 88 0.28 -11.08 -19.21
C LEU A 88 -0.33 -11.79 -20.43
N TRP A 89 0.26 -11.65 -21.63
CA TRP A 89 -0.21 -12.36 -22.83
C TRP A 89 -0.12 -13.88 -22.71
N HIS A 90 0.92 -14.42 -22.04
CA HIS A 90 1.03 -15.85 -21.80
C HIS A 90 -0.05 -16.36 -20.82
N PHE A 91 -0.41 -15.56 -19.82
CA PHE A 91 -1.45 -15.91 -18.85
C PHE A 91 -2.83 -16.01 -19.52
N PHE A 92 -3.20 -15.02 -20.35
CA PHE A 92 -4.51 -15.02 -21.02
C PHE A 92 -4.65 -16.06 -22.15
N HIS A 93 -3.58 -16.68 -22.61
CA HIS A 93 -3.62 -17.72 -23.65
C HIS A 93 -3.54 -19.15 -23.09
N MET A 94 -3.26 -19.33 -21.79
CA MET A 94 -3.22 -20.64 -21.14
C MET A 94 -4.55 -21.09 -20.53
N ASP A 95 -5.53 -20.19 -20.40
CA ASP A 95 -6.89 -20.51 -19.91
C ASP A 95 -7.88 -20.85 -21.04
N ALA A 96 -7.38 -21.15 -22.24
CA ALA A 96 -8.18 -21.56 -23.39
C ALA A 96 -7.78 -22.96 -23.88
N ILE A 97 -7.92 -23.98 -23.03
CA ILE A 97 -8.19 -25.40 -23.37
C ILE A 97 -9.07 -25.99 -22.28
#